data_AF-A0A7J9FZG6-F1
#
_entry.id   AF-A0A7J9FZG6-F1
#
_cell.length_a   1.000
_cell.length_b   1.000
_cell.length_c   1.000
_cell.angle_alpha   90.00
_cell.angle_beta   90.00
_cell.angle_gamma   90.00
#
_symmetry.space_group_name_H-M   'P 1'
#
loop_
_entity.id
_entity.type
_entity.pdbx_description
1 polymer ?
#
loop_
_entity_poly.entity_id
_entity_poly.type
_entity_poly.pdbx_seq_one_letter_code
_entity_poly.pdbx_strand_id
1 'polypeptide(L)'
;LVSIKIIRNKITGQPEGYGFVEFVSHQAAERILQTYNGTTMPGTDQMFRLNWASFGIGERRTDPGLEHSIFVGDLAPDVTDYLLQETFRAHYPSVRGAKVVTDPNTGRSKGYGFVKFADEMERNRAMTEMNGVYCSTRTMRISAATPKKTTAGFQQQYAVAK
;
A
#
# COMPACT_ATOMS: atom_id res chain seq x y z
N LEU A 1 -26.93 9.61 4.03
CA LEU A 1 -26.02 8.82 4.88
C LEU A 1 -26.67 7.46 5.03
N VAL A 2 -25.93 6.37 4.79
CA VAL A 2 -26.51 5.01 4.67
C VAL A 2 -26.25 4.21 5.94
N SER A 3 -25.04 4.26 6.50
CA SER A 3 -24.70 3.55 7.72
C SER A 3 -23.50 4.18 8.43
N ILE A 4 -23.48 4.14 9.76
CA ILE A 4 -22.28 4.45 10.58
C ILE A 4 -22.01 3.25 11.46
N LYS A 5 -20.77 2.76 11.45
CA LYS A 5 -20.31 1.67 12.31
C LYS A 5 -19.09 2.13 13.09
N ILE A 6 -19.25 2.36 14.38
CA ILE A 6 -18.12 2.61 15.30
C ILE A 6 -17.53 1.27 15.70
N ILE A 7 -16.22 1.12 15.54
CA ILE A 7 -15.54 -0.10 15.97
C ILE A 7 -15.31 -0.03 17.47
N ARG A 8 -15.71 -1.10 18.14
CA ARG A 8 -15.52 -1.27 19.57
C ARG A 8 -14.77 -2.58 19.82
N ASN A 9 -13.94 -2.56 20.83
CA ASN A 9 -13.24 -3.73 21.32
C ASN A 9 -14.28 -4.77 21.75
N LYS A 10 -14.18 -6.01 21.23
CA LYS A 10 -15.17 -7.07 21.52
C LYS A 10 -15.11 -7.57 22.97
N ILE A 11 -13.99 -7.35 23.66
CA ILE A 11 -13.76 -7.82 25.03
C ILE A 11 -14.13 -6.71 26.03
N THR A 12 -13.66 -5.48 25.80
CA THR A 12 -13.86 -4.37 26.74
C THR A 12 -15.06 -3.48 26.41
N GLY A 13 -15.64 -3.61 25.22
CA GLY A 13 -16.75 -2.77 24.75
C GLY A 13 -16.38 -1.32 24.43
N GLN A 14 -15.13 -0.90 24.68
CA GLN A 14 -14.69 0.47 24.45
C GLN A 14 -14.49 0.76 22.95
N PRO A 15 -14.76 2.00 22.50
CA PRO A 15 -14.48 2.39 21.13
C PRO A 15 -12.99 2.32 20.82
N GLU A 16 -12.65 1.71 19.69
CA GLU A 16 -11.26 1.57 19.19
C GLU A 16 -10.73 2.87 18.56
N GLY A 17 -11.44 3.99 18.75
CA GLY A 17 -11.04 5.31 18.23
C GLY A 17 -11.30 5.53 16.74
N TYR A 18 -11.97 4.60 16.05
CA TYR A 18 -12.35 4.77 14.64
C TYR A 18 -13.70 4.12 14.31
N GLY A 19 -14.23 4.49 13.15
CA GLY A 19 -15.46 3.94 12.61
C GLY A 19 -15.54 4.11 11.09
N PHE A 20 -16.55 3.49 10.50
CA PHE A 20 -16.82 3.53 9.08
C PHE A 20 -18.12 4.28 8.84
N VAL A 21 -18.13 5.13 7.82
CA VAL A 21 -19.32 5.86 7.37
C VAL A 21 -19.58 5.48 5.93
N GLU A 22 -20.80 5.00 5.67
CA GLU A 22 -21.29 4.67 4.34
C GLU A 22 -22.19 5.78 3.82
N PHE A 23 -21.93 6.19 2.58
CA PHE A 23 -22.69 7.22 1.89
C PHE A 23 -23.49 6.61 0.75
N VAL A 24 -24.58 7.28 0.40
CA VAL A 24 -25.49 6.85 -0.67
C VAL A 24 -24.83 6.95 -2.05
N SER A 25 -23.86 7.84 -2.20
CA SER A 25 -23.12 8.01 -3.44
C SER A 25 -21.66 8.26 -3.15
N HIS A 26 -20.82 7.82 -4.08
CA HIS A 26 -19.39 8.10 -4.08
C HIS A 26 -19.12 9.61 -4.05
N GLN A 27 -19.87 10.41 -4.82
CA GLN A 27 -19.72 11.86 -4.87
C GLN A 27 -20.03 12.52 -3.51
N ALA A 28 -21.01 12.02 -2.76
CA ALA A 28 -21.29 12.52 -1.42
C ALA A 28 -20.13 12.20 -0.45
N ALA A 29 -19.58 10.98 -0.53
CA ALA A 29 -18.42 10.60 0.28
C ALA A 29 -17.16 11.42 -0.05
N GLU A 30 -16.94 11.73 -1.33
CA GLU A 30 -15.77 12.49 -1.79
C GLU A 30 -15.79 13.91 -1.24
N ARG A 31 -16.94 14.60 -1.34
CA ARG A 31 -17.11 15.94 -0.77
C ARG A 31 -16.82 15.96 0.73
N ILE A 32 -17.32 14.96 1.46
CA ILE A 32 -17.09 14.87 2.91
C ILE A 32 -15.62 14.56 3.21
N LEU A 33 -15.00 13.64 2.48
CA LEU A 33 -13.58 13.32 2.66
C LEU A 33 -12.70 14.56 2.43
N GLN A 34 -12.95 15.34 1.39
CA GLN A 34 -12.18 16.56 1.13
C GLN A 34 -12.44 17.66 2.16
N THR A 35 -13.69 17.83 2.57
CA THR A 35 -14.09 18.94 3.45
C THR A 35 -13.70 18.69 4.90
N TYR A 36 -13.83 17.44 5.38
CA TYR A 36 -13.70 17.12 6.81
C TYR A 36 -12.39 16.44 7.17
N ASN A 37 -11.61 15.90 6.22
CA ASN A 37 -10.31 15.34 6.55
C ASN A 37 -9.34 16.44 7.02
N GLY A 38 -8.76 16.27 8.20
CA GLY A 38 -7.89 17.26 8.85
C GLY A 38 -8.63 18.34 9.64
N THR A 39 -9.97 18.36 9.64
CA THR A 39 -10.74 19.31 10.46
C THR A 39 -10.81 18.86 11.91
N THR A 40 -10.88 19.81 12.84
CA THR A 40 -10.97 19.53 14.28
C THR A 40 -12.29 18.84 14.60
N MET A 41 -12.21 17.70 15.29
CA MET A 41 -13.38 16.96 15.75
C MET A 41 -14.02 17.70 16.93
N PRO A 42 -15.32 18.04 16.87
CA PRO A 42 -16.00 18.76 17.94
C PRO A 42 -15.88 18.03 19.28
N GLY A 43 -15.49 18.76 20.33
CA GLY A 43 -15.34 18.22 21.68
C GLY A 43 -14.03 17.47 21.93
N THR A 44 -13.07 17.52 20.99
CA THR A 44 -11.73 16.95 21.16
C THR A 44 -10.66 17.84 20.51
N ASP A 45 -9.41 17.69 20.91
CA ASP A 45 -8.25 18.25 20.20
C ASP A 45 -7.80 17.37 19.01
N GLN A 46 -8.55 16.32 18.67
CA GLN A 46 -8.22 15.43 17.56
C GLN A 46 -8.77 15.96 16.25
N MET A 47 -8.03 15.76 15.16
CA MET A 47 -8.50 16.03 13.81
C MET A 47 -9.16 14.78 13.24
N PHE A 48 -10.23 14.95 12.46
CA PHE A 48 -10.78 13.87 11.66
C PHE A 48 -9.72 13.36 10.69
N ARG A 49 -9.48 12.05 10.68
CA ARG A 49 -8.64 11.36 9.69
C ARG A 49 -9.52 10.46 8.84
N LEU A 50 -10.03 11.00 7.74
CA LEU A 50 -10.91 10.28 6.83
C LEU A 50 -10.10 9.62 5.72
N ASN A 51 -10.42 8.37 5.42
CA ASN A 51 -9.84 7.60 4.31
C ASN A 51 -10.93 6.78 3.63
N TRP A 52 -10.74 6.48 2.34
CA TRP A 52 -11.63 5.62 1.59
C TRP A 52 -11.60 4.17 2.11
N ALA A 53 -12.76 3.65 2.51
CA ALA A 53 -12.94 2.25 2.95
C ALA A 53 -13.75 1.43 1.93
N SER A 54 -13.58 0.10 1.88
CA SER A 54 -14.53 -0.80 1.19
C SER A 54 -15.36 -1.44 2.26
N PHE A 55 -16.65 -1.55 1.97
CA PHE A 55 -17.39 -2.68 2.49
C PHE A 55 -16.88 -3.97 1.83
N GLY A 56 -16.46 -4.93 2.66
CA GLY A 56 -15.96 -6.22 2.21
C GLY A 56 -15.60 -7.08 3.41
N ILE A 57 -16.51 -7.98 3.77
CA ILE A 57 -16.23 -9.11 4.65
C ILE A 57 -15.16 -9.95 3.96
N GLY A 58 -14.00 -10.15 4.59
CA GLY A 58 -13.07 -11.23 4.26
C GLY A 58 -12.17 -11.05 3.02
N GLU A 59 -12.53 -10.23 2.04
CA GLU A 59 -11.59 -9.87 0.99
C GLU A 59 -10.69 -8.75 1.51
N ARG A 60 -9.53 -9.18 2.04
CA ARG A 60 -8.36 -8.33 2.15
C ARG A 60 -8.28 -7.57 0.84
N ARG A 61 -8.58 -6.25 0.86
CA ARG A 61 -8.25 -5.40 -0.26
C ARG A 61 -6.77 -5.66 -0.52
N THR A 62 -6.49 -6.38 -1.60
CA THR A 62 -5.29 -6.13 -2.36
C THR A 62 -5.32 -4.63 -2.53
N ASP A 63 -4.37 -3.94 -1.91
CA ASP A 63 -4.16 -2.53 -2.18
C ASP A 63 -4.26 -2.41 -3.71
N PRO A 64 -5.16 -1.59 -4.30
CA PRO A 64 -5.23 -1.48 -5.75
C PRO A 64 -3.88 -0.98 -6.32
N GLY A 65 -2.92 -0.62 -5.47
CA GLY A 65 -1.53 -0.45 -5.84
C GLY A 65 -0.66 -1.70 -5.99
N LEU A 66 -1.05 -2.86 -5.48
CA LEU A 66 -0.25 -4.09 -5.58
C LEU A 66 -0.64 -4.98 -6.77
N GLU A 67 -1.85 -4.86 -7.32
CA GLU A 67 -2.32 -5.71 -8.44
C GLU A 67 -1.46 -5.53 -9.70
N HIS A 68 -0.91 -4.33 -9.88
CA HIS A 68 -0.01 -4.00 -10.97
C HIS A 68 1.42 -3.68 -10.50
N SER A 69 1.87 -4.30 -9.40
CA SER A 69 3.23 -4.09 -8.90
C SER A 69 4.16 -5.27 -9.19
N ILE A 70 5.44 -4.96 -9.41
CA ILE A 70 6.53 -5.93 -9.49
C ILE A 70 7.49 -5.72 -8.32
N PHE A 71 8.12 -6.81 -7.90
CA PHE A 71 9.29 -6.81 -7.03
C PHE A 71 10.54 -6.66 -7.90
N VAL A 72 11.46 -5.79 -7.46
CA VAL A 72 12.77 -5.58 -8.08
C VAL A 72 13.84 -5.85 -7.03
N GLY A 73 14.60 -6.91 -7.20
CA GLY A 73 15.69 -7.32 -6.33
C GLY A 73 17.06 -7.05 -6.95
N ASP A 74 18.09 -7.34 -6.15
CA ASP A 74 19.51 -7.22 -6.54
C ASP A 74 19.93 -5.82 -6.96
N LEU A 75 19.24 -4.80 -6.44
CA LEU A 75 19.56 -3.40 -6.67
C LEU A 75 20.93 -3.03 -6.06
N ALA A 76 21.65 -2.16 -6.76
CA ALA A 76 22.86 -1.56 -6.22
C ALA A 76 22.52 -0.61 -5.04
N PRO A 77 23.44 -0.44 -4.08
CA PRO A 77 23.17 0.36 -2.88
C PRO A 77 22.95 1.86 -3.18
N ASP A 78 23.41 2.35 -4.33
CA ASP A 78 23.19 3.72 -4.82
C ASP A 78 21.82 3.92 -5.49
N VAL A 79 21.08 2.84 -5.78
CA VAL A 79 19.78 2.94 -6.45
C VAL A 79 18.76 3.59 -5.52
N THR A 80 18.27 4.76 -5.93
CA THR A 80 17.20 5.50 -5.26
C THR A 80 15.83 5.16 -5.86
N ASP A 81 14.77 5.53 -5.15
CA ASP A 81 13.40 5.44 -5.68
C ASP A 81 13.25 6.21 -7.00
N TYR A 82 13.81 7.42 -7.10
CA TYR A 82 13.85 8.21 -8.32
C TYR A 82 14.56 7.49 -9.48
N LEU A 83 15.77 6.97 -9.26
CA LEU A 83 16.53 6.28 -10.31
C LEU A 83 15.80 5.03 -10.80
N LEU A 84 15.27 4.24 -9.87
CA LEU A 84 14.48 3.06 -10.19
C LEU A 84 13.24 3.45 -11.00
N GLN A 85 12.52 4.50 -10.60
CA GLN A 85 11.34 4.97 -11.31
C GLN A 85 11.67 5.42 -12.73
N GLU A 86 12.69 6.26 -12.92
CA GLU A 86 13.08 6.77 -14.24
C GLU A 86 13.56 5.65 -15.16
N THR A 87 14.28 4.66 -14.61
CA THR A 87 14.73 3.48 -15.36
C THR A 87 13.54 2.72 -15.97
N PHE A 88 12.47 2.51 -15.20
CA PHE A 88 11.28 1.84 -15.71
C PHE A 88 10.42 2.77 -16.60
N ARG A 89 10.33 4.06 -16.30
CA ARG A 89 9.57 5.03 -17.11
C ARG A 89 10.12 5.22 -18.51
N ALA A 90 11.43 5.05 -18.69
CA ALA A 90 12.06 5.08 -20.02
C ALA A 90 11.49 4.01 -20.97
N HIS A 91 11.00 2.89 -20.44
CA HIS A 91 10.46 1.77 -21.22
C HIS A 91 8.95 1.62 -21.11
N TYR A 92 8.35 2.06 -19.99
CA TYR A 92 6.95 1.83 -19.64
C TYR A 92 6.25 3.12 -19.16
N PRO A 93 5.45 3.81 -20.00
CA PRO A 93 4.73 5.01 -19.60
C PRO A 93 3.72 4.80 -18.48
N SER A 94 3.18 3.60 -18.26
CA SER A 94 2.23 3.36 -17.15
C SER A 94 2.85 3.31 -15.77
N VAL A 95 4.16 3.46 -15.60
CA VAL A 95 4.79 3.48 -14.27
C VAL A 95 4.21 4.62 -13.44
N ARG A 96 3.55 4.26 -12.33
CA ARG A 96 2.93 5.19 -11.38
C ARG A 96 3.86 5.59 -10.23
N GLY A 97 4.86 4.77 -9.95
CA GLY A 97 5.86 5.07 -8.93
C GLY A 97 6.75 3.87 -8.64
N ALA A 98 7.90 4.14 -8.03
CA ALA A 98 8.79 3.13 -7.52
C ALA A 98 9.14 3.43 -6.06
N LYS A 99 9.42 2.38 -5.29
CA LYS A 99 9.89 2.50 -3.91
C LYS A 99 11.00 1.51 -3.62
N VAL A 100 12.19 2.01 -3.37
CA VAL A 100 13.30 1.22 -2.81
C VAL A 100 13.06 1.06 -1.32
N VAL A 101 13.24 -0.17 -0.82
CA VAL A 101 13.13 -0.47 0.60
C VAL A 101 14.46 -0.20 1.26
N THR A 102 14.45 0.75 2.19
CA THR A 102 15.60 1.09 3.02
C THR A 102 15.41 0.56 4.44
N ASP A 103 16.52 0.40 5.16
CA ASP A 103 16.48 0.14 6.59
C ASP A 103 16.11 1.42 7.34
N PRO A 104 15.09 1.42 8.22
CA PRO A 104 14.65 2.62 8.91
C PRO A 104 15.66 3.13 9.94
N ASN A 105 16.56 2.29 10.44
CA ASN A 105 17.56 2.70 11.44
C ASN A 105 18.81 3.28 10.78
N THR A 106 19.23 2.70 9.65
CA THR A 106 20.49 3.12 8.99
C THR A 106 20.28 3.95 7.73
N GLY A 107 19.05 4.04 7.22
CA GLY A 107 18.72 4.70 5.95
C GLY A 107 19.24 3.98 4.70
N ARG A 108 20.00 2.89 4.85
CA ARG A 108 20.65 2.19 3.73
C ARG A 108 19.66 1.32 2.96
N SER A 109 19.84 1.24 1.64
CA SER A 109 19.05 0.35 0.78
C SER A 109 19.21 -1.11 1.20
N LYS A 110 18.10 -1.85 1.24
CA LYS A 110 18.09 -3.31 1.43
C LYS A 110 18.35 -4.07 0.13
N GLY A 111 18.65 -3.36 -0.97
CA GLY A 111 18.94 -3.96 -2.28
C GLY A 111 17.71 -4.47 -3.01
N TYR A 112 16.51 -4.01 -2.63
CA TYR A 112 15.28 -4.32 -3.35
C TYR A 112 14.25 -3.20 -3.24
N GLY A 113 13.27 -3.23 -4.13
CA GLY A 113 12.19 -2.27 -4.20
C GLY A 113 10.98 -2.82 -4.93
N PHE A 114 10.00 -1.95 -5.14
CA PHE A 114 8.77 -2.25 -5.84
C PHE A 114 8.50 -1.17 -6.87
N VAL A 115 7.98 -1.57 -8.04
CA VAL A 115 7.54 -0.64 -9.08
C VAL A 115 6.08 -0.92 -9.37
N LYS A 116 5.27 0.15 -9.38
CA LYS A 116 3.83 0.09 -9.61
C LYS A 116 3.51 0.61 -11.01
N PHE A 117 2.69 -0.14 -11.73
CA PHE A 117 2.19 0.20 -13.05
C PHE A 117 0.71 0.57 -12.99
N ALA A 118 0.24 1.27 -14.01
CA ALA A 118 -1.17 1.49 -14.27
C ALA A 118 -1.76 0.41 -15.19
N ASP A 119 -0.90 -0.21 -15.99
CA ASP A 119 -1.27 -1.17 -17.02
C ASP A 119 -0.70 -2.55 -16.71
N GLU A 120 -1.55 -3.56 -16.81
CA GLU A 120 -1.17 -4.94 -16.51
C GLU A 120 -0.27 -5.56 -17.58
N MET A 121 -0.47 -5.21 -18.85
CA MET A 121 0.34 -5.73 -19.94
C MET A 121 1.78 -5.21 -19.83
N GLU A 122 1.94 -3.93 -19.51
CA GLU A 122 3.27 -3.35 -19.27
C GLU A 122 3.94 -3.95 -18.03
N ARG A 123 3.21 -4.20 -16.95
CA ARG A 123 3.73 -4.96 -15.79
C ARG A 123 4.27 -6.33 -16.24
N ASN A 124 3.49 -7.07 -17.05
CA ASN A 124 3.89 -8.40 -17.51
C ASN A 124 5.13 -8.35 -18.40
N ARG A 125 5.20 -7.39 -19.32
CA ARG A 125 6.39 -7.18 -20.15
C ARG A 125 7.61 -6.81 -19.33
N ALA A 126 7.45 -5.95 -18.33
CA ALA A 126 8.54 -5.59 -17.42
C ALA A 126 9.08 -6.80 -16.65
N MET A 127 8.24 -7.78 -16.29
CA MET A 127 8.70 -9.00 -15.62
C MET A 127 9.66 -9.85 -16.47
N THR A 128 9.50 -9.86 -17.79
CA THR A 128 10.36 -10.63 -18.70
C THR A 128 11.50 -9.79 -19.27
N GLU A 129 11.22 -8.58 -19.73
CA GLU A 129 12.18 -7.72 -20.43
C GLU A 129 13.21 -7.08 -19.49
N MET A 130 12.81 -6.72 -18.26
CA MET A 130 13.71 -6.04 -17.31
C MET A 130 14.47 -7.02 -16.40
N ASN A 131 14.15 -8.31 -16.45
CA ASN A 131 14.85 -9.31 -15.65
C ASN A 131 16.24 -9.57 -16.22
N GLY A 132 17.27 -9.34 -15.41
CA GLY A 132 18.67 -9.40 -15.81
C GLY A 132 19.21 -8.11 -16.44
N VAL A 133 18.40 -7.05 -16.59
CA VAL A 133 18.86 -5.75 -17.10
C VAL A 133 19.64 -5.01 -16.02
N TYR A 134 20.71 -4.34 -16.42
CA TYR A 134 21.52 -3.53 -15.50
C TYR A 134 20.75 -2.29 -15.03
N CYS A 135 20.76 -2.07 -13.71
CA CYS A 135 20.37 -0.81 -13.08
C CYS A 135 21.54 -0.35 -12.22
N SER A 136 22.16 0.76 -12.64
CA SER A 136 23.48 1.17 -12.13
C SER A 136 24.52 0.05 -12.31
N THR A 137 25.15 -0.43 -11.24
CA THR A 137 26.26 -1.39 -11.28
C THR A 137 25.85 -2.87 -11.22
N ARG A 138 24.57 -3.18 -11.02
CA ARG A 138 24.07 -4.56 -10.83
C ARG A 138 22.90 -4.88 -11.76
N THR A 139 22.74 -6.15 -12.10
CA THR A 139 21.55 -6.63 -12.82
C THR A 139 20.36 -6.75 -11.88
N MET A 140 19.19 -6.32 -12.35
CA MET A 140 17.95 -6.41 -11.60
C MET A 140 17.35 -7.81 -11.69
N ARG A 141 16.75 -8.25 -10.58
CA ARG A 141 15.92 -9.45 -10.55
C ARG A 141 14.46 -9.06 -10.43
N ILE A 142 13.63 -9.45 -11.41
CA ILE A 142 12.21 -9.07 -11.42
C ILE A 142 11.34 -10.27 -11.08
N SER A 143 10.36 -10.07 -10.19
CA SER A 143 9.32 -11.06 -9.90
C SER A 143 8.00 -10.38 -9.56
N ALA A 144 6.90 -11.15 -9.54
CA ALA A 144 5.62 -10.62 -9.09
C ALA A 144 5.72 -10.09 -7.65
N ALA A 145 5.13 -8.92 -7.38
CA ALA A 145 5.09 -8.39 -6.03
C ALA A 145 4.13 -9.23 -5.18
N THR A 146 4.66 -9.91 -4.17
CA THR A 146 3.80 -10.58 -3.19
C THR A 146 3.18 -9.51 -2.30
N PRO A 147 1.85 -9.49 -2.12
CA PRO A 147 1.25 -8.58 -1.16
C PRO A 147 1.87 -8.85 0.20
N LYS A 148 2.50 -7.82 0.79
CA LYS A 148 2.83 -7.88 2.21
C LYS A 148 1.51 -8.10 2.93
N LYS A 149 1.35 -9.26 3.58
CA LYS A 149 0.41 -9.36 4.69
C LYS A 149 0.83 -8.24 5.64
N THR A 150 0.04 -7.18 5.73
CA THR A 150 0.25 -6.12 6.69
C THR A 150 0.18 -6.81 8.05
N THR A 151 1.32 -7.14 8.64
CA THR A 151 1.40 -7.57 10.03
C THR A 151 1.16 -6.33 10.89
N ALA A 152 -0.05 -5.77 10.81
CA ALA A 152 -0.64 -5.08 11.93
C ALA A 152 -0.83 -6.16 12.99
N GLY A 153 -0.04 -6.08 14.07
CA GLY A 153 0.19 -7.18 14.98
C GLY A 153 -1.08 -7.82 15.51
N PHE A 154 -1.13 -9.16 15.45
CA PHE A 154 -1.74 -9.97 16.50
C PHE A 154 -0.87 -11.20 16.73
N GLN A 155 -0.57 -11.39 18.01
CA GLN A 155 0.21 -12.47 18.60
C GLN A 155 -0.34 -13.85 18.24
N GLN A 156 0.59 -14.77 17.97
CA GLN A 156 0.68 -16.09 18.58
C GLN A 156 -0.60 -16.96 18.65
N GLN A 157 -0.74 -17.80 17.61
CA GLN A 157 -0.87 -19.26 17.71
C GLN A 157 -1.63 -19.83 18.93
N TYR A 158 -2.91 -20.15 18.76
CA TYR A 158 -3.58 -21.20 19.53
C TYR A 158 -3.68 -22.44 18.63
N ALA A 159 -2.76 -23.38 18.84
CA ALA A 159 -2.96 -24.75 18.36
C ALA A 159 -3.88 -25.45 19.36
N VAL A 160 -5.09 -25.77 18.93
CA VAL A 160 -5.96 -26.72 19.62
C VAL A 160 -5.38 -28.12 19.35
N ALA A 161 -4.95 -28.80 20.41
CA ALA A 161 -4.78 -30.25 20.39
C ALA A 161 -5.87 -30.87 21.27
N LYS A 162 -6.43 -31.96 20.74
CA LYS A 162 -7.52 -32.78 21.30
C LYS A 162 -7.22 -33.34 22.68
#